data_AF-A0A8H7HGI6-F1
#
_entry.id   AF-A0A8H7HGI6-F1
#
_cell.length_a   1.000
_cell.length_b   1.000
_cell.length_c   1.000
_cell.angle_alpha   90.00
_cell.angle_beta   90.00
_cell.angle_gamma   90.00
#
_symmetry.space_group_name_H-M   'P 1'
#
loop_
_entity.id
_entity.type
_entity.pdbx_description
1 polymer ?
#
loop_
_entity_poly.entity_id
_entity_poly.type
_entity_poly.pdbx_seq_one_letter_code
_entity_poly.pdbx_strand_id
1 'polypeptide(L)'
;MHCNDDGTAGSNQQTLTIAAGQTITSIYSQWTHAEGPYTVYLAACPDAGCTSVNTATAKWFKIYELGLISGTVYTGKWANGLLMANLKWDTAIPSNLKPGNYLIRWETLALHQSNTPQFYPECAQLQVTGSGTAFPTSEYLVSIPGAWKASDPGVTIDIYGEAAKTQTTYIIPGPRIYPGFTGVNNTTPVTSSAPNTTPTTTAAPITTTAAPPTTTTPSTGGAAQYAQCGGKGWTGATACVSPYKCTLLNEYYSQCL
;
A
#
# COMPACT_ATOMS: atom_id res chain seq x y z
N MET A 1 -4.87 -14.39 10.12
CA MET A 1 -4.09 -13.70 9.06
C MET A 1 -4.53 -12.24 8.81
N HIS A 2 -5.82 -11.97 8.59
CA HIS A 2 -6.32 -10.62 8.32
C HIS A 2 -6.13 -9.70 9.54
N CYS A 3 -6.68 -10.09 10.69
CA CYS A 3 -6.61 -9.35 11.96
C CYS A 3 -6.36 -10.34 13.12
N ASN A 4 -5.27 -11.09 13.02
CA ASN A 4 -4.97 -12.27 13.85
C ASN A 4 -6.00 -13.42 13.70
N ASP A 5 -5.97 -14.38 14.61
CA ASP A 5 -6.95 -15.46 14.76
C ASP A 5 -8.27 -14.91 15.29
N ASP A 6 -9.39 -15.49 14.84
CA ASP A 6 -10.78 -15.08 15.07
C ASP A 6 -11.16 -13.63 14.68
N GLY A 7 -10.33 -12.61 14.93
CA GLY A 7 -10.26 -11.30 14.27
C GLY A 7 -11.56 -10.49 14.13
N THR A 8 -12.63 -10.88 14.82
CA THR A 8 -13.95 -10.25 14.77
C THR A 8 -14.11 -9.20 15.86
N ALA A 9 -14.91 -8.17 15.60
CA ALA A 9 -15.27 -7.19 16.61
C ALA A 9 -16.03 -7.84 17.77
N GLY A 10 -15.55 -7.64 19.00
CA GLY A 10 -16.23 -8.09 20.22
C GLY A 10 -17.38 -7.16 20.63
N SER A 11 -18.14 -7.56 21.66
CA SER A 11 -19.29 -6.78 22.16
C SER A 11 -18.92 -5.39 22.71
N ASN A 12 -17.66 -5.21 23.12
CA ASN A 12 -17.12 -3.94 23.66
C ASN A 12 -16.27 -3.19 22.62
N GLN A 13 -16.53 -3.40 21.33
CA GLN A 13 -15.78 -2.76 20.25
C GLN A 13 -15.81 -1.24 20.38
N GLN A 14 -14.63 -0.63 20.30
CA GLN A 14 -14.47 0.83 20.25
C GLN A 14 -13.87 1.25 18.91
N THR A 15 -14.07 2.53 18.57
CA THR A 15 -13.47 3.17 17.40
C THR A 15 -12.73 4.42 17.85
N LEU A 16 -11.47 4.54 17.46
CA LEU A 16 -10.64 5.69 17.79
C LEU A 16 -10.83 6.80 16.75
N THR A 17 -11.28 7.97 17.17
CA THR A 17 -11.28 9.15 16.31
C THR A 17 -9.86 9.74 16.23
N ILE A 18 -9.35 9.95 15.02
CA ILE A 18 -8.00 10.49 14.76
C ILE A 18 -8.06 11.44 13.56
N ALA A 19 -7.33 12.55 13.58
CA ALA A 19 -7.22 13.42 12.40
C ALA A 19 -6.14 12.91 11.44
N ALA A 20 -6.39 13.01 10.13
CA ALA A 20 -5.36 12.80 9.12
C ALA A 20 -4.11 13.65 9.45
N GLY A 21 -2.93 13.05 9.36
CA GLY A 21 -1.65 13.68 9.73
C GLY A 21 -1.25 13.49 11.19
N GLN A 22 -2.13 13.00 12.07
CA GLN A 22 -1.74 12.60 13.42
C GLN A 22 -1.01 11.26 13.43
N THR A 23 -0.21 11.07 14.47
CA THR A 23 0.50 9.82 14.73
C THR A 23 -0.35 8.92 15.63
N ILE A 24 -0.44 7.65 15.25
CA ILE A 24 -0.93 6.56 16.09
C ILE A 24 0.25 5.68 16.53
N THR A 25 0.28 5.31 17.80
CA THR A 25 1.33 4.46 18.38
C THR A 25 0.78 3.08 18.68
N SER A 26 1.35 2.04 18.08
CA SER A 26 1.15 0.66 18.54
C SER A 26 2.11 0.36 19.68
N ILE A 27 1.64 -0.28 20.75
CA ILE A 27 2.46 -0.67 21.91
C ILE A 27 2.42 -2.19 22.03
N TYR A 28 3.59 -2.79 22.23
CA TYR A 28 3.77 -4.22 22.40
C TYR A 28 4.16 -4.49 23.85
N SER A 29 3.50 -5.44 24.52
CA SER A 29 3.93 -5.86 25.86
C SER A 29 5.29 -6.55 25.81
N GLN A 30 5.56 -7.25 24.71
CA GLN A 30 6.80 -7.95 24.43
C GLN A 30 6.97 -8.13 22.92
N TRP A 31 8.22 -8.14 22.45
CA TRP A 31 8.61 -8.60 21.13
C TRP A 31 10.01 -9.20 21.20
N THR A 32 10.28 -10.30 20.50
CA THR A 32 11.48 -11.14 20.72
C THR A 32 12.28 -11.46 19.46
N HIS A 33 11.88 -10.93 18.31
CA HIS A 33 12.50 -11.25 17.03
C HIS A 33 13.13 -10.01 16.43
N ALA A 34 14.42 -10.03 16.09
CA ALA A 34 15.08 -8.85 15.54
C ALA A 34 14.90 -8.76 14.02
N GLU A 35 14.79 -9.89 13.33
CA GLU A 35 14.84 -9.99 11.88
C GLU A 35 13.45 -9.86 11.25
N GLY A 36 13.34 -8.91 10.32
CA GLY A 36 12.17 -8.75 9.47
C GLY A 36 11.54 -7.35 9.47
N PRO A 37 10.54 -7.15 8.59
CA PRO A 37 9.93 -5.86 8.37
C PRO A 37 8.77 -5.57 9.34
N TYR A 38 8.41 -4.29 9.38
CA TYR A 38 7.21 -3.77 10.00
C TYR A 38 6.39 -3.00 8.96
N THR A 39 5.10 -3.32 8.86
CA THR A 39 4.20 -2.71 7.87
C THR A 39 2.88 -2.29 8.51
N VAL A 40 2.27 -1.23 7.95
CA VAL A 40 0.96 -0.76 8.39
C VAL A 40 0.06 -0.54 7.19
N TYR A 41 -1.16 -1.05 7.30
CA TYR A 41 -2.20 -0.97 6.29
C TYR A 41 -3.44 -0.27 6.84
N LEU A 42 -4.20 0.33 5.95
CA LEU A 42 -5.58 0.73 6.21
C LEU A 42 -6.52 0.01 5.23
N ALA A 43 -7.77 -0.18 5.64
CA ALA A 43 -8.87 -0.55 4.74
C ALA A 43 -10.08 0.33 5.03
N ALA A 44 -10.68 0.91 3.99
CA ALA A 44 -11.88 1.73 4.16
C ALA A 44 -13.10 0.87 4.53
N CYS A 45 -13.91 1.39 5.44
CA CYS A 45 -15.18 0.82 5.85
C CYS A 45 -16.34 1.67 5.30
N PRO A 46 -17.58 1.12 5.31
CA PRO A 46 -18.78 1.91 5.05
C PRO A 46 -18.94 3.08 6.03
N ASP A 47 -19.78 4.04 5.66
CA ASP A 47 -20.12 5.19 6.52
C ASP A 47 -20.76 4.75 7.86
N ALA A 48 -21.42 3.59 7.87
CA ALA A 48 -21.99 2.98 9.08
C ALA A 48 -20.92 2.50 10.09
N GLY A 49 -19.64 2.47 9.72
CA GLY A 49 -18.53 2.05 10.58
C GLY A 49 -17.90 0.72 10.18
N CYS A 50 -16.89 0.31 10.96
CA CYS A 50 -16.09 -0.89 10.69
C CYS A 50 -16.57 -2.16 11.42
N THR A 51 -17.44 -2.03 12.43
CA THR A 51 -17.78 -3.13 13.35
C THR A 51 -18.36 -4.37 12.66
N SER A 52 -19.11 -4.19 11.57
CA SER A 52 -19.70 -5.28 10.78
C SER A 52 -18.88 -5.67 9.55
N VAL A 53 -17.70 -5.07 9.34
CA VAL A 53 -16.87 -5.34 8.17
C VAL A 53 -16.24 -6.72 8.27
N ASN A 54 -16.43 -7.53 7.23
CA ASN A 54 -15.68 -8.77 7.06
C ASN A 54 -14.25 -8.46 6.58
N THR A 55 -13.29 -8.57 7.50
CA THR A 55 -11.88 -8.26 7.29
C THR A 55 -11.21 -9.14 6.22
N ALA A 56 -11.76 -10.32 5.93
CA ALA A 56 -11.27 -11.19 4.86
C ALA A 56 -11.57 -10.67 3.45
N THR A 57 -12.62 -9.87 3.31
CA THR A 57 -13.02 -9.25 2.03
C THR A 57 -12.62 -7.79 1.91
N ALA A 58 -12.09 -7.21 2.99
CA ALA A 58 -11.61 -5.84 3.02
C ALA A 58 -10.51 -5.59 1.99
N LYS A 59 -10.46 -4.36 1.48
CA LYS A 59 -9.46 -3.90 0.53
C LYS A 59 -8.43 -3.03 1.24
N TRP A 60 -7.27 -3.62 1.47
CA TRP A 60 -6.17 -3.05 2.23
C TRP A 60 -5.24 -2.25 1.32
N PHE A 61 -4.69 -1.16 1.83
CA PHE A 61 -3.61 -0.41 1.21
C PHE A 61 -2.55 -0.07 2.25
N LYS A 62 -1.29 -0.08 1.84
CA LYS A 62 -0.16 0.17 2.73
C LYS A 62 0.05 1.66 2.92
N ILE A 63 0.25 2.09 4.17
CA ILE A 63 0.56 3.48 4.54
C ILE A 63 1.97 3.64 5.13
N TYR A 64 2.60 2.54 5.55
CA TYR A 64 3.94 2.53 6.13
C TYR A 64 4.63 1.19 5.89
N GLU A 65 5.94 1.24 5.65
CA GLU A 65 6.81 0.08 5.68
C GLU A 65 8.23 0.46 6.12
N LEU A 66 8.87 -0.43 6.87
CA LEU A 66 10.30 -0.42 7.12
C LEU A 66 10.80 -1.87 7.13
N GLY A 67 11.92 -2.12 6.46
CA GLY A 67 12.50 -3.46 6.31
C GLY A 67 13.91 -3.53 6.87
N LEU A 68 14.85 -3.98 6.04
CA LEU A 68 16.28 -3.89 6.31
C LEU A 68 16.72 -2.42 6.24
N ILE A 69 17.27 -1.90 7.34
CA ILE A 69 17.66 -0.50 7.52
C ILE A 69 19.12 -0.29 7.09
N SER A 70 20.01 -1.20 7.49
CA SER A 70 21.43 -1.14 7.17
C SER A 70 22.10 -2.50 7.33
N GLY A 71 23.31 -2.66 6.79
CA GLY A 71 24.03 -3.94 6.81
C GLY A 71 23.51 -4.91 5.75
N THR A 72 23.68 -6.20 6.00
CA THR A 72 23.28 -7.27 5.08
C THR A 72 22.04 -7.98 5.63
N VAL A 73 21.37 -8.81 4.84
CA VAL A 73 20.24 -9.61 5.32
C VAL A 73 20.66 -10.48 6.53
N TYR A 74 21.91 -10.98 6.51
CA TYR A 74 22.46 -11.87 7.54
C TYR A 74 22.79 -11.17 8.89
N THR A 75 23.42 -9.99 8.88
CA THR A 75 23.86 -9.27 10.12
C THR A 75 23.32 -7.84 10.23
N GLY A 76 22.29 -7.51 9.46
CA GLY A 76 21.78 -6.16 9.33
C GLY A 76 20.91 -5.71 10.48
N LYS A 77 20.64 -4.40 10.48
CA LYS A 77 19.67 -3.78 11.37
C LYS A 77 18.31 -3.79 10.68
N TRP A 78 17.32 -4.36 11.34
CA TRP A 78 15.97 -4.54 10.80
C TRP A 78 14.95 -3.72 11.59
N ALA A 79 13.79 -3.48 10.97
CA ALA A 79 12.64 -2.85 11.61
C ALA A 79 12.23 -3.59 12.89
N ASN A 80 12.13 -4.92 12.85
CA ASN A 80 11.79 -5.72 14.03
C ASN A 80 12.80 -5.59 15.17
N GLY A 81 14.07 -5.34 14.88
CA GLY A 81 15.08 -5.01 15.89
C GLY A 81 14.81 -3.67 16.57
N LEU A 82 14.30 -2.67 15.85
CA LEU A 82 13.81 -1.42 16.46
C LEU A 82 12.56 -1.66 17.30
N LEU A 83 11.64 -2.51 16.86
CA LEU A 83 10.44 -2.86 17.61
C LEU A 83 10.81 -3.58 18.92
N MET A 84 11.76 -4.51 18.86
CA MET A 84 12.25 -5.28 20.01
C MET A 84 12.86 -4.37 21.08
N ALA A 85 13.62 -3.36 20.65
CA ALA A 85 14.29 -2.43 21.56
C ALA A 85 13.31 -1.43 22.21
N ASN A 86 12.27 -1.01 21.49
CA ASN A 86 11.42 0.10 21.92
C ASN A 86 10.03 -0.33 22.41
N LEU A 87 9.57 -1.52 22.03
CA LEU A 87 8.24 -2.06 22.32
C LEU A 87 7.08 -1.15 21.90
N LYS A 88 7.34 -0.26 20.94
CA LYS A 88 6.36 0.66 20.37
C LYS A 88 6.72 1.03 18.95
N TRP A 89 5.72 1.44 18.18
CA TRP A 89 5.90 1.94 16.83
C TRP A 89 4.95 3.10 16.53
N ASP A 90 5.52 4.23 16.11
CA ASP A 90 4.77 5.42 15.75
C ASP A 90 4.50 5.42 14.23
N THR A 91 3.23 5.55 13.85
CA THR A 91 2.81 5.61 12.45
C THR A 91 1.99 6.86 12.21
N ALA A 92 2.41 7.71 11.27
CA ALA A 92 1.60 8.85 10.84
C ALA A 92 0.47 8.37 9.92
N ILE A 93 -0.76 8.81 10.19
CA ILE A 93 -1.86 8.69 9.23
C ILE A 93 -1.60 9.69 8.10
N PRO A 94 -1.69 9.31 6.81
CA PRO A 94 -1.41 10.24 5.72
C PRO A 94 -2.21 11.54 5.86
N SER A 95 -1.53 12.69 5.79
CA SER A 95 -2.13 14.00 6.11
C SER A 95 -3.19 14.44 5.11
N ASN A 96 -3.17 13.89 3.91
CA ASN A 96 -4.15 14.13 2.86
C ASN A 96 -5.12 12.96 2.65
N LEU A 97 -5.14 11.96 3.54
CA LEU A 97 -6.07 10.84 3.47
C LEU A 97 -7.52 11.34 3.49
N LYS A 98 -8.36 10.75 2.63
CA LYS A 98 -9.81 10.99 2.64
C LYS A 98 -10.40 10.64 4.02
N PRO A 99 -11.17 11.52 4.68
CA PRO A 99 -11.87 11.21 5.93
C PRO A 99 -12.85 10.03 5.76
N GLY A 100 -13.08 9.30 6.85
CA GLY A 100 -13.98 8.15 6.84
C GLY A 100 -13.65 7.15 7.95
N ASN A 101 -14.36 6.03 7.94
CA ASN A 101 -14.10 4.91 8.84
C ASN A 101 -13.07 3.97 8.20
N TYR A 102 -12.08 3.55 8.98
CA TYR A 102 -11.01 2.67 8.51
C TYR A 102 -10.70 1.58 9.52
N LEU A 103 -10.41 0.38 9.03
CA LEU A 103 -9.59 -0.58 9.79
C LEU A 103 -8.13 -0.17 9.62
N ILE A 104 -7.38 -0.16 10.71
CA ILE A 104 -5.91 -0.14 10.67
C ILE A 104 -5.39 -1.53 11.02
N ARG A 105 -4.33 -1.94 10.35
CA ARG A 105 -3.65 -3.21 10.56
C ARG A 105 -2.16 -2.99 10.67
N TRP A 106 -1.59 -3.31 11.82
CA TRP A 106 -0.15 -3.42 11.99
C TRP A 106 0.25 -4.87 11.73
N GLU A 107 1.37 -5.07 11.06
CA GLU A 107 1.93 -6.40 10.85
C GLU A 107 3.44 -6.36 10.93
N THR A 108 3.96 -7.24 11.78
CA THR A 108 5.37 -7.63 11.73
C THR A 108 5.49 -9.04 11.17
N LEU A 109 6.54 -9.24 10.36
CA LEU A 109 6.92 -10.53 9.81
C LEU A 109 8.27 -10.94 10.42
N ALA A 110 8.28 -11.95 11.28
CA ALA A 110 9.53 -12.48 11.84
C ALA A 110 10.18 -13.48 10.87
N LEU A 111 11.47 -13.27 10.60
CA LEU A 111 12.24 -14.04 9.61
C LEU A 111 13.38 -14.87 10.23
N HIS A 112 13.50 -14.87 11.56
CA HIS A 112 14.58 -15.52 12.31
C HIS A 112 14.73 -17.03 12.04
N GLN A 113 13.70 -17.68 11.51
CA GLN A 113 13.79 -19.05 11.01
C GLN A 113 13.75 -19.03 9.48
N SER A 114 14.84 -19.49 8.86
CA SER A 114 14.98 -19.46 7.41
C SER A 114 13.87 -20.26 6.72
N ASN A 115 13.28 -19.65 5.68
CA ASN A 115 12.20 -20.19 4.87
C ASN A 115 10.86 -20.45 5.60
N THR A 116 10.73 -20.09 6.87
CA THR A 116 9.52 -20.31 7.67
C THR A 116 9.00 -18.97 8.23
N PRO A 117 8.31 -18.16 7.39
CA PRO A 117 7.82 -16.85 7.80
C PRO A 117 6.79 -16.94 8.91
N GLN A 118 6.83 -16.01 9.86
CA GLN A 118 5.86 -15.90 10.94
C GLN A 118 5.23 -14.50 10.93
N PHE A 119 3.95 -14.43 10.58
CA PHE A 119 3.19 -13.17 10.50
C PHE A 119 2.46 -12.89 11.81
N TYR A 120 2.60 -11.68 12.35
CA TYR A 120 1.92 -11.21 13.55
C TYR A 120 1.13 -9.94 13.22
N PRO A 121 -0.17 -10.07 12.90
CA PRO A 121 -1.00 -8.93 12.54
C PRO A 121 -2.05 -8.61 13.60
N GLU A 122 -2.17 -7.33 13.95
CA GLU A 122 -3.21 -6.80 14.84
C GLU A 122 -4.00 -5.68 14.15
N CYS A 123 -5.29 -5.55 14.50
CA CYS A 123 -6.16 -4.53 13.92
C CYS A 123 -6.87 -3.67 14.96
N ALA A 124 -7.25 -2.46 14.53
CA ALA A 124 -8.15 -1.57 15.28
C ALA A 124 -9.09 -0.82 14.32
N GLN A 125 -10.12 -0.17 14.88
CA GLN A 125 -11.05 0.67 14.14
C GLN A 125 -10.74 2.14 14.36
N LEU A 126 -10.68 2.89 13.26
CA LEU A 126 -10.44 4.32 13.24
C LEU A 126 -11.63 5.06 12.61
N GLN A 127 -11.91 6.24 13.13
CA GLN A 127 -12.68 7.27 12.45
C GLN A 127 -11.71 8.41 12.10
N VAL A 128 -11.27 8.45 10.84
CA VAL A 128 -10.34 9.46 10.34
C VAL A 128 -11.10 10.75 10.01
N THR A 129 -10.68 11.86 10.61
CA THR A 129 -11.22 13.21 10.37
C THR A 129 -10.25 14.06 9.54
N GLY A 130 -10.73 15.18 9.00
CA GLY A 130 -9.93 16.10 8.20
C GLY A 130 -10.66 16.53 6.92
N SER A 131 -9.90 16.98 5.93
CA SER A 131 -10.42 17.44 4.62
C SER A 131 -9.64 16.89 3.43
N GLY A 132 -8.79 15.89 3.67
CA GLY A 132 -8.03 15.22 2.63
C GLY A 132 -8.92 14.56 1.58
N THR A 133 -8.36 14.29 0.40
CA THR A 133 -9.07 13.65 -0.71
C THR A 133 -8.32 12.46 -1.28
N ALA A 134 -7.10 12.19 -0.81
CA ALA A 134 -6.28 11.11 -1.32
C ALA A 134 -6.88 9.75 -0.94
N PHE A 135 -7.03 8.90 -1.94
CA PHE A 135 -7.39 7.50 -1.80
C PHE A 135 -6.65 6.69 -2.87
N PRO A 136 -6.13 5.48 -2.56
CA PRO A 136 -5.39 4.71 -3.55
C PRO A 136 -6.25 4.22 -4.70
N THR A 137 -5.66 4.15 -5.90
CA THR A 137 -6.24 3.44 -7.05
C THR A 137 -6.25 1.92 -6.81
N SER A 138 -7.02 1.19 -7.61
CA SER A 138 -7.20 -0.27 -7.45
C SER A 138 -5.90 -1.07 -7.49
N GLU A 139 -4.84 -0.57 -8.13
CA GLU A 139 -3.52 -1.23 -8.18
C GLU A 139 -2.82 -1.32 -6.82
N TYR A 140 -3.18 -0.45 -5.87
CA TYR A 140 -2.63 -0.41 -4.50
C TYR A 140 -3.54 -1.12 -3.49
N LEU A 141 -4.72 -1.57 -3.93
CA LEU A 141 -5.70 -2.26 -3.10
C LEU A 141 -5.50 -3.77 -3.21
N VAL A 142 -5.29 -4.42 -2.07
CA VAL A 142 -5.10 -5.87 -1.98
C VAL A 142 -6.09 -6.50 -1.02
N SER A 143 -6.34 -7.79 -1.19
CA SER A 143 -6.99 -8.62 -0.17
C SER A 143 -5.92 -9.31 0.66
N ILE A 144 -6.17 -9.48 1.96
CA ILE A 144 -5.33 -10.26 2.87
C ILE A 144 -6.25 -11.34 3.39
N PRO A 145 -6.01 -12.65 3.12
CA PRO A 145 -4.87 -13.21 2.38
C PRO A 145 -4.90 -12.88 0.87
N GLY A 146 -3.71 -12.85 0.26
CA GLY A 146 -3.52 -12.59 -1.18
C GLY A 146 -2.57 -11.44 -1.51
N ALA A 147 -2.28 -10.58 -0.54
CA ALA A 147 -1.37 -9.44 -0.69
C ALA A 147 0.09 -9.85 -0.94
N TRP A 148 0.47 -11.05 -0.50
CA TRP A 148 1.77 -11.67 -0.70
C TRP A 148 1.61 -13.16 -0.96
N LYS A 149 2.63 -13.76 -1.58
CA LYS A 149 2.73 -15.19 -1.89
C LYS A 149 3.88 -15.80 -1.11
N ALA A 150 3.79 -17.10 -0.83
CA ALA A 150 4.92 -17.84 -0.26
C ALA A 150 6.18 -17.73 -1.14
N SER A 151 6.02 -17.63 -2.46
CA SER A 151 7.12 -17.47 -3.41
C SER A 151 7.74 -16.06 -3.45
N ASP A 152 7.18 -15.08 -2.74
CA ASP A 152 7.73 -13.73 -2.75
C ASP A 152 9.09 -13.74 -2.04
N PRO A 153 10.13 -13.07 -2.58
CA PRO A 153 11.50 -13.16 -2.07
C PRO A 153 11.68 -12.55 -0.68
N GLY A 154 10.72 -11.76 -0.20
CA GLY A 154 10.68 -11.26 1.17
C GLY A 154 9.83 -12.10 2.13
N VAL A 155 9.11 -13.12 1.65
CA VAL A 155 8.27 -13.98 2.49
C VAL A 155 9.04 -15.25 2.87
N THR A 156 9.38 -16.08 1.88
CA THR A 156 10.20 -17.28 2.11
C THR A 156 11.63 -16.95 1.72
N ILE A 157 12.45 -16.63 2.73
CA ILE A 157 13.83 -16.20 2.57
C ILE A 157 14.75 -16.98 3.51
N ASP A 158 15.90 -17.39 3.01
CA ASP A 158 17.02 -17.91 3.79
C ASP A 158 17.92 -16.75 4.21
N ILE A 159 17.73 -16.26 5.45
CA ILE A 159 18.48 -15.12 5.97
C ILE A 159 19.88 -15.51 6.46
N TYR A 160 20.20 -16.81 6.53
CA TYR A 160 21.50 -17.32 6.99
C TYR A 160 22.36 -17.91 5.86
N GLY A 161 21.81 -18.05 4.66
CA GLY A 161 22.51 -18.54 3.47
C GLY A 161 23.63 -17.60 2.98
N GLU A 162 24.49 -18.12 2.09
CA GLU A 162 25.65 -17.36 1.57
C GLU A 162 25.25 -16.06 0.87
N ALA A 163 24.14 -16.06 0.11
CA ALA A 163 23.64 -14.85 -0.54
C ALA A 163 23.27 -13.74 0.46
N ALA A 164 22.70 -14.11 1.61
CA ALA A 164 22.27 -13.16 2.64
C ALA A 164 23.45 -12.41 3.28
N LYS A 165 24.65 -13.00 3.26
CA LYS A 165 25.87 -12.37 3.81
C LYS A 165 26.33 -11.16 3.01
N THR A 166 25.96 -11.05 1.73
CA THR A 166 26.31 -9.92 0.86
C THR A 166 25.10 -9.12 0.39
N GLN A 167 23.89 -9.64 0.54
CA GLN A 167 22.65 -8.96 0.16
C GLN A 167 22.38 -7.78 1.10
N THR A 168 22.45 -6.56 0.60
CA THR A 168 22.20 -5.33 1.37
C THR A 168 20.81 -4.73 1.14
N THR A 169 19.96 -5.43 0.37
CA THR A 169 18.61 -4.99 0.03
C THR A 169 17.60 -6.06 0.38
N TYR A 170 16.45 -5.67 0.92
CA TYR A 170 15.33 -6.55 1.21
C TYR A 170 14.06 -6.03 0.56
N ILE A 171 13.36 -6.90 -0.18
CA ILE A 171 12.10 -6.55 -0.84
C ILE A 171 10.97 -6.81 0.15
N ILE A 172 10.31 -5.74 0.61
CA ILE A 172 9.19 -5.87 1.55
C ILE A 172 7.99 -6.49 0.80
N PRO A 173 7.37 -7.55 1.34
CA PRO A 173 6.17 -8.15 0.76
C PRO A 173 4.97 -7.20 0.77
N GLY A 174 3.98 -7.51 -0.07
CA GLY A 174 2.76 -6.71 -0.16
C GLY A 174 2.85 -5.54 -1.14
N PRO A 175 1.74 -4.79 -1.32
CA PRO A 175 1.68 -3.68 -2.26
C PRO A 175 2.65 -2.55 -1.87
N ARG A 176 2.99 -1.72 -2.84
CA ARG A 176 3.68 -0.45 -2.59
C ARG A 176 2.78 0.52 -1.81
N ILE A 177 3.39 1.49 -1.14
CA ILE A 177 2.64 2.64 -0.61
C ILE A 177 2.12 3.47 -1.79
N TYR A 178 0.88 3.95 -1.69
CA TYR A 178 0.30 4.85 -2.70
C TYR A 178 1.08 6.18 -2.73
N PRO A 179 1.69 6.56 -3.87
CA PRO A 179 2.57 7.73 -3.96
C PRO A 179 1.82 9.06 -3.78
N GLY A 180 0.48 9.05 -3.87
CA GLY A 180 -0.33 10.23 -3.61
C GLY A 180 -0.48 10.58 -2.13
N PHE A 181 0.04 9.77 -1.19
CA PHE A 181 0.00 10.09 0.23
C PHE A 181 1.07 11.10 0.63
N THR A 182 0.70 12.06 1.49
CA THR A 182 1.61 13.03 2.11
C THR A 182 1.70 12.81 3.61
N GLY A 183 2.78 13.28 4.25
CA GLY A 183 2.92 13.19 5.72
C GLY A 183 3.11 11.76 6.24
N VAL A 184 3.53 10.82 5.39
CA VAL A 184 3.94 9.49 5.81
C VAL A 184 5.43 9.51 6.19
N ASN A 185 5.80 8.89 7.31
CA ASN A 185 7.18 8.85 7.79
C ASN A 185 7.99 7.80 7.02
N ASN A 186 8.32 8.07 5.75
CA ASN A 186 9.05 7.13 4.90
C ASN A 186 10.57 7.35 5.07
N THR A 187 11.27 6.48 5.80
CA THR A 187 12.67 6.74 6.20
C THR A 187 13.75 6.04 5.38
N THR A 188 13.44 5.26 4.33
CA THR A 188 14.49 4.69 3.45
C THR A 188 14.00 4.45 2.02
N PRO A 189 14.89 4.39 1.00
CA PRO A 189 14.54 3.95 -0.34
C PRO A 189 14.28 2.44 -0.31
N VAL A 190 13.03 2.03 -0.09
CA VAL A 190 12.61 0.63 -0.03
C VAL A 190 12.06 0.18 -1.38
N THR A 191 12.63 -0.91 -1.89
CA THR A 191 12.08 -1.69 -3.00
C THR A 191 10.92 -2.54 -2.48
N SER A 192 9.73 -1.97 -2.33
CA SER A 192 8.52 -2.79 -2.25
C SER A 192 8.27 -3.45 -3.61
N SER A 193 7.82 -4.70 -3.59
CA SER A 193 7.44 -5.38 -4.83
C SER A 193 6.14 -4.77 -5.37
N ALA A 194 6.18 -4.26 -6.60
CA ALA A 194 4.95 -3.98 -7.33
C ALA A 194 4.29 -5.31 -7.71
N PRO A 195 2.94 -5.39 -7.79
CA PRO A 195 2.30 -6.46 -8.55
C PRO A 195 2.90 -6.44 -9.96
N ASN A 196 3.47 -7.58 -10.38
CA ASN A 196 4.22 -7.69 -11.63
C ASN A 196 3.34 -7.30 -12.84
N THR A 197 3.49 -6.08 -13.34
CA THR A 197 3.17 -5.68 -14.71
C THR A 197 4.26 -4.73 -15.19
N THR A 198 5.20 -5.26 -15.97
CA THR A 198 6.30 -4.53 -16.65
C THR A 198 5.70 -3.56 -17.68
N PRO A 199 6.24 -2.33 -17.90
CA PRO A 199 7.44 -2.17 -18.71
C PRO A 199 8.45 -1.07 -18.31
N THR A 200 9.59 -1.20 -18.96
CA THR A 200 10.94 -0.63 -18.85
C THR A 200 11.08 0.90 -18.90
N THR A 201 12.11 1.35 -18.19
CA THR A 201 12.74 2.69 -18.04
C THR A 201 12.89 3.51 -19.33
N THR A 202 12.93 4.85 -19.31
CA THR A 202 14.10 5.66 -18.91
C THR A 202 13.72 7.15 -18.88
N ALA A 203 14.13 7.88 -17.84
CA ALA A 203 13.93 9.31 -17.70
C ALA A 203 15.21 10.10 -18.03
N ALA A 204 15.05 11.30 -18.56
CA ALA A 204 16.00 12.41 -18.39
C ALA A 204 15.22 13.75 -18.36
N PRO A 205 15.74 14.77 -17.65
CA PRO A 205 14.95 15.85 -17.04
C PRO A 205 14.69 16.98 -18.06
N ILE A 206 13.92 18.03 -17.77
CA ILE A 206 14.45 19.34 -17.31
C ILE A 206 13.25 20.26 -17.00
N THR A 207 13.42 21.04 -15.94
CA THR A 207 12.71 22.24 -15.48
C THR A 207 12.05 23.12 -16.56
N THR A 208 10.85 23.65 -16.30
CA THR A 208 10.60 25.10 -16.05
C THR A 208 9.10 25.46 -16.05
N THR A 209 8.75 26.28 -15.04
CA THR A 209 7.79 27.40 -15.01
C THR A 209 6.39 27.22 -15.62
N ALA A 210 5.40 27.28 -14.73
CA ALA A 210 3.98 27.37 -15.06
C ALA A 210 3.61 28.70 -15.76
N ALA A 211 2.79 28.60 -16.80
CA ALA A 211 2.00 29.70 -17.36
C ALA A 211 0.53 29.26 -17.57
N PRO A 212 -0.45 30.19 -17.53
CA PRO A 212 -1.85 29.93 -17.16
C PRO A 212 -2.75 29.45 -18.32
N PRO A 213 -4.00 29.05 -18.02
CA PRO A 213 -4.78 28.10 -18.83
C PRO A 213 -5.47 28.79 -20.01
N THR A 214 -5.69 28.07 -21.10
CA THR A 214 -6.78 28.43 -22.04
C THR A 214 -7.32 27.22 -22.80
N THR A 215 -8.62 26.97 -22.54
CA THR A 215 -9.69 26.50 -23.45
C THR A 215 -9.38 25.37 -24.44
N THR A 216 -9.89 24.20 -24.09
CA THR A 216 -9.92 22.97 -24.90
C THR A 216 -10.92 23.05 -26.05
N THR A 217 -10.42 22.99 -27.28
CA THR A 217 -11.13 22.52 -28.48
C THR A 217 -10.47 21.21 -28.94
N PRO A 218 -11.21 20.30 -29.59
CA PRO A 218 -10.86 18.88 -29.64
C PRO A 218 -9.67 18.63 -30.57
N SER A 219 -8.61 18.08 -30.01
CA SER A 219 -7.42 17.64 -30.75
C SER A 219 -7.77 16.46 -31.66
N THR A 220 -7.41 16.60 -32.93
CA THR A 220 -7.45 15.62 -34.02
C THR A 220 -6.53 14.39 -33.83
N GLY A 221 -6.16 14.06 -32.60
CA GLY A 221 -5.46 12.82 -32.25
C GLY A 221 -6.43 11.86 -31.56
N GLY A 222 -6.51 10.62 -32.02
CA GLY A 222 -7.30 9.58 -31.35
C GLY A 222 -6.91 9.41 -29.87
N ALA A 223 -7.79 8.79 -29.08
CA ALA A 223 -7.53 8.38 -27.71
C ALA A 223 -6.31 7.43 -27.64
N ALA A 224 -5.41 7.67 -26.69
CA ALA A 224 -4.23 6.84 -26.46
C ALA A 224 -4.60 5.40 -26.06
N GLN A 225 -3.64 4.46 -26.07
CA GLN A 225 -3.85 3.12 -25.54
C GLN A 225 -4.41 3.21 -24.11
N TYR A 226 -5.46 2.43 -23.83
CA TYR A 226 -6.22 2.40 -22.58
C TYR A 226 -7.04 3.65 -22.24
N ALA A 227 -7.02 4.70 -23.06
CA ALA A 227 -7.88 5.85 -22.86
C ALA A 227 -9.32 5.55 -23.27
N GLN A 228 -10.25 6.29 -22.66
CA GLN A 228 -11.67 6.20 -23.00
C GLN A 228 -11.90 6.72 -24.41
N CYS A 229 -12.60 5.94 -25.22
CA CYS A 229 -12.93 6.26 -26.61
C CYS A 229 -14.44 6.21 -26.88
N GLY A 230 -15.26 6.08 -25.84
CA GLY A 230 -16.71 5.98 -25.99
C GLY A 230 -17.42 5.71 -24.66
N GLY A 231 -18.74 5.66 -24.71
CA GLY A 231 -19.60 5.51 -23.55
C GLY A 231 -20.67 6.59 -23.47
N LYS A 232 -21.78 6.30 -22.80
CA LYS A 232 -22.89 7.24 -22.63
C LYS A 232 -22.44 8.50 -21.87
N GLY A 233 -22.58 9.66 -22.53
CA GLY A 233 -22.15 10.96 -22.00
C GLY A 233 -20.71 11.35 -22.33
N TRP A 234 -19.95 10.50 -23.04
CA TRP A 234 -18.59 10.81 -23.47
C TRP A 234 -18.57 11.85 -24.58
N THR A 235 -17.81 12.94 -24.38
CA THR A 235 -17.65 14.04 -25.36
C THR A 235 -16.21 14.14 -25.91
N GLY A 236 -15.34 13.21 -25.53
CA GLY A 236 -13.94 13.17 -25.97
C GLY A 236 -13.74 12.39 -27.28
N ALA A 237 -12.48 12.03 -27.56
CA ALA A 237 -12.12 11.32 -28.79
C ALA A 237 -12.86 9.98 -28.90
N THR A 238 -13.36 9.65 -30.10
CA THR A 238 -14.09 8.40 -30.39
C THR A 238 -13.30 7.40 -31.23
N ALA A 239 -12.14 7.83 -31.75
CA ALA A 239 -11.19 6.99 -32.44
C ALA A 239 -9.95 6.79 -31.56
N CYS A 240 -9.26 5.67 -31.71
CA CYS A 240 -8.01 5.38 -31.00
C CYS A 240 -6.80 5.69 -31.88
N VAL A 241 -5.67 6.02 -31.24
CA VAL A 241 -4.38 6.07 -31.95
C VAL A 241 -4.07 4.67 -32.49
N SER A 242 -3.62 4.57 -33.74
CA SER A 242 -3.14 3.30 -34.31
C SER A 242 -2.03 2.71 -33.44
N PRO A 243 -2.00 1.39 -33.15
CA PRO A 243 -2.80 0.32 -33.75
C PRO A 243 -4.10 -0.05 -33.02
N TYR A 244 -4.52 0.73 -32.02
CA TYR A 244 -5.57 0.33 -31.09
C TYR A 244 -6.98 0.49 -31.66
N LYS A 245 -7.93 -0.29 -31.14
CA LYS A 245 -9.34 -0.24 -31.50
C LYS A 245 -10.19 0.13 -30.30
N CYS A 246 -11.20 0.97 -30.54
CA CYS A 246 -12.14 1.33 -29.50
C CYS A 246 -13.05 0.13 -29.20
N THR A 247 -12.87 -0.46 -28.02
CA THR A 247 -13.59 -1.66 -27.58
C THR A 247 -14.61 -1.27 -26.51
N LEU A 248 -15.88 -1.57 -26.75
CA LEU A 248 -16.96 -1.35 -25.77
C LEU A 248 -16.77 -2.30 -24.59
N LEU A 249 -16.67 -1.75 -23.37
CA LEU A 249 -16.62 -2.55 -22.14
C LEU A 249 -17.98 -2.56 -21.43
N ASN A 250 -18.68 -1.44 -21.41
CA ASN A 250 -20.06 -1.32 -20.93
C ASN A 250 -20.75 -0.06 -21.52
N GLU A 251 -22.05 0.12 -21.24
CA GLU A 251 -22.88 1.24 -21.73
C GLU A 251 -22.22 2.62 -21.52
N TYR A 252 -21.49 2.81 -20.42
CA TYR A 252 -20.92 4.09 -20.02
C TYR A 252 -19.44 4.22 -20.38
N TYR A 253 -18.80 3.16 -20.90
CA TYR A 253 -17.35 3.13 -21.08
C TYR A 253 -16.88 2.22 -22.22
N SER A 254 -16.13 2.80 -23.16
CA SER A 254 -15.36 2.09 -24.20
C SER A 254 -13.89 2.50 -24.12
N GLN A 255 -12.97 1.56 -24.36
CA GLN A 255 -11.53 1.75 -24.16
C GLN A 255 -10.72 1.38 -25.40
N CYS A 256 -9.64 2.12 -25.68
CA CYS A 256 -8.67 1.76 -26.71
C CYS A 256 -7.81 0.57 -26.28
N LEU A 257 -7.93 -0.56 -26.98
CA LEU A 257 -7.17 -1.79 -26.76
C LEU A 257 -6.44 -2.25 -28.04
#